data_AF-A0A939U088-F1
#
_entry.id   AF-A0A939U088-F1
#
_cell.length_a   1.000
_cell.length_b   1.000
_cell.length_c   1.000
_cell.angle_alpha   90.00
_cell.angle_beta   90.00
_cell.angle_gamma   90.00
#
_symmetry.space_group_name_H-M   'P 1'
#
loop_
_entity.id
_entity.type
_entity.pdbx_description
1 polymer ?
#
loop_
_entity_poly.entity_id
_entity_poly.type
_entity_poly.pdbx_seq_one_letter_code
_entity_poly.pdbx_strand_id
1 'polypeptide(L)'
;MKEFFKKLKDEIIPGFITRLKEDRKFLFTVLGIAAAVIIAIVVIIVVCVKGSEIKPDPGITVDSTQVTFAPNATPTPSPSPEPGSEPTATPTPSPSPTPTPDLHIGEVRSELDGGWIKEEIANKRPFCAMLNNIIYANPQSGVGDAKILYEALV
;
A
#
# COMPACT_ATOMS: atom_id res chain seq x y z
N MET A 1 -14.40 -17.29 21.77
CA MET A 1 -14.37 -17.50 20.30
C MET A 1 -14.49 -18.98 19.93
N LYS A 2 -13.64 -19.89 20.44
CA LYS A 2 -13.69 -21.33 20.11
C LYS A 2 -15.03 -22.01 20.48
N GLU A 3 -15.58 -21.71 21.66
CA GLU A 3 -16.90 -22.23 22.09
C GLU A 3 -18.06 -21.76 21.22
N PHE A 4 -17.96 -20.55 20.66
CA PHE A 4 -18.97 -20.03 19.73
C PHE A 4 -18.94 -20.82 18.42
N PHE A 5 -17.76 -21.08 17.86
CA PHE A 5 -17.62 -21.89 16.65
C PHE A 5 -18.08 -23.33 16.85
N LYS A 6 -17.84 -23.90 18.03
CA LYS A 6 -18.34 -25.22 18.40
C LYS A 6 -19.87 -25.23 18.44
N LYS A 7 -20.49 -24.26 19.14
CA LYS A 7 -21.95 -24.13 19.21
C LYS A 7 -22.58 -23.86 17.84
N LEU A 8 -21.93 -23.05 17.01
CA LEU A 8 -22.35 -22.78 15.64
C LEU A 8 -22.39 -24.07 14.81
N LYS A 9 -21.31 -24.87 14.86
CA LYS A 9 -21.18 -26.09 14.08
C LYS A 9 -22.11 -27.20 14.54
N ASP A 10 -22.24 -27.40 15.85
CA ASP A 10 -22.87 -28.59 16.41
C ASP A 10 -24.37 -28.42 16.63
N GLU A 11 -24.85 -27.18 16.82
CA GLU A 11 -26.24 -26.91 17.18
C GLU A 11 -26.98 -26.06 16.13
N ILE A 12 -26.36 -24.96 15.68
CA ILE A 12 -27.04 -23.98 14.83
C ILE A 12 -27.11 -24.44 13.38
N ILE A 13 -26.01 -24.93 12.82
CA ILE A 13 -25.94 -25.36 11.41
C ILE A 13 -26.88 -26.55 11.14
N PRO A 14 -26.93 -27.62 11.96
CA PRO A 14 -27.82 -28.75 11.71
C PRO A 14 -29.30 -28.36 11.75
N GLY A 15 -29.72 -27.58 12.75
CA GLY A 15 -31.10 -27.09 12.87
C GLY A 15 -31.51 -26.19 11.70
N PHE A 16 -30.59 -25.34 11.24
CA PHE A 16 -30.80 -24.52 10.06
C PHE A 16 -30.93 -25.35 8.78
N ILE A 17 -30.11 -26.40 8.60
CA ILE A 17 -30.18 -27.32 7.45
C ILE A 17 -31.50 -28.10 7.44
N THR A 18 -31.95 -28.59 8.59
CA THR A 18 -33.25 -29.28 8.68
C THR A 18 -34.38 -28.36 8.24
N ARG A 19 -34.36 -27.12 8.73
CA ARG A 19 -35.36 -26.11 8.37
C ARG A 19 -35.31 -25.71 6.90
N LEU A 20 -34.11 -25.64 6.30
CA LEU A 20 -33.95 -25.42 4.86
C LEU A 20 -34.57 -26.54 4.01
N LYS A 21 -34.57 -27.79 4.51
CA LYS A 21 -35.10 -28.95 3.76
C LYS A 21 -36.61 -29.11 3.91
N GLU A 22 -37.15 -28.82 5.10
CA GLU A 22 -38.57 -29.04 5.41
C GLU A 22 -39.45 -27.86 4.99
N ASP A 23 -38.98 -26.63 5.17
CA ASP A 23 -39.77 -25.43 4.91
C ASP A 23 -39.51 -24.89 3.51
N ARG A 24 -40.26 -25.35 2.50
CA ARG A 24 -40.14 -24.84 1.11
C ARG A 24 -40.28 -23.31 1.01
N LYS A 25 -41.14 -22.70 1.84
CA LYS A 25 -41.27 -21.22 1.91
C LYS A 25 -40.00 -20.55 2.43
N PHE A 26 -39.37 -21.15 3.45
CA PHE A 26 -38.10 -20.67 4.00
C PHE A 26 -36.95 -20.83 2.99
N LEU A 27 -36.90 -21.97 2.29
CA LEU A 27 -35.94 -22.23 1.21
C LEU A 27 -36.04 -21.19 0.10
N PHE A 28 -37.24 -20.91 -0.42
CA PHE A 28 -37.41 -19.89 -1.47
C PHE A 28 -37.07 -18.48 -0.98
N THR A 29 -37.32 -18.18 0.30
CA THR A 29 -36.93 -16.89 0.90
C THR A 29 -35.42 -16.74 0.97
N VAL A 30 -34.71 -17.77 1.45
CA VAL A 30 -33.24 -17.76 1.55
C VAL A 30 -32.59 -17.72 0.17
N LEU A 31 -33.11 -18.48 -0.81
CA LEU A 31 -32.64 -18.45 -2.19
C LEU A 31 -32.89 -17.08 -2.84
N GLY A 32 -34.03 -16.45 -2.59
CA GLY A 32 -34.34 -15.10 -3.08
C GLY A 32 -33.38 -14.05 -2.52
N ILE A 33 -33.10 -14.10 -1.22
CA ILE A 33 -32.11 -13.20 -0.57
C ILE A 33 -30.71 -13.44 -1.15
N ALA A 34 -30.29 -14.71 -1.28
CA ALA A 34 -28.99 -15.05 -1.85
C ALA A 34 -28.85 -14.55 -3.30
N ALA A 35 -29.88 -14.74 -4.13
CA ALA A 35 -29.89 -14.23 -5.51
C ALA A 35 -29.82 -12.70 -5.56
N ALA A 36 -30.56 -11.99 -4.71
CA ALA A 36 -30.51 -10.53 -4.63
C ALA A 36 -29.11 -10.02 -4.23
N VAL A 37 -28.45 -10.67 -3.28
CA VAL A 37 -27.08 -10.35 -2.87
C VAL A 37 -26.09 -10.60 -4.01
N ILE A 38 -26.20 -11.74 -4.72
CA ILE A 38 -25.35 -12.06 -5.87
C ILE A 38 -25.50 -11.00 -6.97
N ILE A 39 -26.74 -10.61 -7.29
CA ILE A 39 -27.02 -9.57 -8.30
C ILE A 39 -26.37 -8.24 -7.88
N ALA A 40 -26.50 -7.83 -6.62
CA ALA A 40 -25.90 -6.61 -6.11
C ALA A 40 -24.36 -6.62 -6.22
N ILE A 41 -23.72 -7.74 -5.90
CA ILE A 41 -22.25 -7.89 -6.02
C ILE A 41 -21.81 -7.80 -7.48
N VAL A 42 -22.53 -8.45 -8.41
CA VAL A 42 -22.23 -8.38 -9.84
C VAL A 42 -22.35 -6.95 -10.37
N VAL A 43 -23.38 -6.19 -9.95
CA VAL A 43 -23.54 -4.78 -10.32
C VAL A 43 -22.37 -3.94 -9.82
N ILE A 44 -21.93 -4.15 -8.57
CA ILE A 44 -20.77 -3.44 -8.00
C ILE A 44 -19.51 -3.74 -8.82
N ILE A 45 -19.25 -5.01 -9.15
CA ILE A 45 -18.08 -5.40 -9.95
C ILE A 45 -18.14 -4.73 -11.33
N VAL A 46 -19.29 -4.73 -12.01
CA VAL A 46 -19.44 -4.10 -13.33
C VAL A 46 -19.21 -2.58 -13.26
N VAL A 47 -19.64 -1.92 -12.18
CA VAL A 47 -19.41 -0.47 -11.98
C VAL A 47 -17.95 -0.17 -11.66
N CYS A 48 -17.27 -1.02 -10.90
CA CYS A 48 -15.88 -0.82 -10.49
C CYS A 48 -14.84 -1.16 -11.59
N VAL A 49 -15.22 -1.79 -12.71
CA VAL A 49 -14.29 -2.22 -13.77
C VAL A 49 -14.07 -1.18 -14.89
N LYS A 50 -14.61 0.05 -14.80
CA LYS A 50 -14.19 1.14 -15.70
C LYS A 50 -12.78 1.63 -15.34
N GLY A 51 -11.78 0.95 -15.90
CA GLY A 51 -10.36 1.26 -15.80
C GLY A 51 -10.00 2.60 -16.46
N SER A 52 -9.12 3.34 -15.81
CA SER A 52 -8.49 4.54 -16.35
C SER A 52 -7.28 4.13 -17.19
N GLU A 53 -7.29 4.51 -18.45
CA GLU A 53 -6.24 4.28 -19.43
C GLU A 53 -5.08 5.26 -19.18
N ILE A 54 -3.91 4.74 -18.79
CA ILE A 54 -2.69 5.56 -18.63
C ILE A 54 -1.93 5.50 -19.94
N LYS A 55 -1.89 6.60 -20.69
CA LYS A 55 -0.90 6.81 -21.76
C LYS A 55 0.42 7.24 -21.13
N PRO A 56 1.54 6.51 -21.32
CA PRO A 56 2.85 7.02 -20.95
C PRO A 56 3.34 7.99 -22.04
N ASP A 57 3.67 9.22 -21.65
CA ASP A 57 4.41 10.15 -22.51
C ASP A 57 5.92 10.03 -22.22
N PRO A 58 6.82 10.08 -23.22
CA PRO A 58 8.23 9.76 -23.04
C PRO A 58 9.09 11.01 -22.79
N GLY A 59 10.08 10.85 -21.94
CA GLY A 59 11.38 11.51 -22.10
C GLY A 59 11.65 12.73 -21.23
N ILE A 60 12.41 12.53 -20.15
CA ILE A 60 13.44 13.48 -19.73
C ILE A 60 14.72 12.67 -19.49
N THR A 61 15.66 12.82 -20.43
CA THR A 61 17.05 12.37 -20.32
C THR A 61 17.84 13.55 -19.78
N VAL A 62 18.45 13.44 -18.61
CA VAL A 62 19.38 14.46 -18.10
C VAL A 62 20.79 13.99 -18.41
N ASP A 63 21.33 14.49 -19.53
CA ASP A 63 22.75 14.49 -19.86
C ASP A 63 23.38 15.80 -19.35
N SER A 64 24.53 15.70 -18.68
CA SER A 64 25.40 16.84 -18.39
C SER A 64 26.83 16.36 -18.22
N THR A 65 27.46 16.12 -19.37
CA THR A 65 28.67 16.78 -19.88
C THR A 65 29.83 17.08 -18.90
N GLN A 66 30.99 16.57 -19.33
CA GLN A 66 32.34 16.66 -18.78
C GLN A 66 32.90 18.08 -18.62
N VAL A 67 33.85 18.23 -17.68
CA VAL A 67 34.80 19.36 -17.64
C VAL A 67 36.20 18.85 -17.98
N THR A 68 36.77 19.43 -19.05
CA THR A 68 38.11 19.22 -19.57
C THR A 68 39.11 20.20 -18.94
N PHE A 69 40.29 19.74 -18.56
CA PHE A 69 41.48 20.59 -18.41
C PHE A 69 42.72 19.87 -18.99
N ALA A 70 43.41 20.54 -19.92
CA ALA A 70 44.74 20.21 -20.40
C ALA A 70 45.77 21.16 -19.77
N PRO A 71 47.03 20.74 -19.59
CA PRO A 71 48.08 21.34 -20.43
C PRO A 71 49.26 20.41 -20.83
N ASN A 72 49.66 20.56 -22.10
CA ASN A 72 51.01 20.78 -22.66
C ASN A 72 52.26 19.93 -22.25
N ALA A 73 52.74 19.12 -23.22
CA ALA A 73 54.12 18.81 -23.73
C ALA A 73 55.34 18.78 -22.75
N THR A 74 56.09 17.67 -22.52
CA THR A 74 57.14 16.95 -23.34
C THR A 74 58.51 16.99 -22.59
N PRO A 75 59.57 16.13 -22.76
CA PRO A 75 59.73 14.72 -23.20
C PRO A 75 60.41 13.78 -22.14
N THR A 76 60.53 12.51 -22.53
CA THR A 76 61.13 11.30 -21.90
C THR A 76 62.67 11.32 -21.70
N PRO A 77 63.21 10.55 -20.73
CA PRO A 77 63.94 9.28 -21.04
C PRO A 77 63.58 8.12 -20.05
N SER A 78 63.15 6.94 -20.53
CA SER A 78 63.86 5.64 -20.73
C SER A 78 64.52 4.99 -19.48
N PRO A 79 64.37 3.67 -19.23
CA PRO A 79 64.17 3.08 -17.89
C PRO A 79 65.42 2.51 -17.21
N SER A 80 65.37 2.44 -15.87
CA SER A 80 66.30 1.66 -15.02
C SER A 80 65.53 0.47 -14.40
N PRO A 81 66.08 -0.76 -14.40
CA PRO A 81 65.40 -1.93 -13.83
C PRO A 81 65.73 -2.09 -12.35
N GLU A 82 64.72 -2.16 -11.47
CA GLU A 82 64.88 -2.64 -10.09
C GLU A 82 63.52 -3.06 -9.49
N PRO A 83 63.50 -3.87 -8.40
CA PRO A 83 63.25 -5.29 -8.39
C PRO A 83 61.77 -5.68 -8.16
N GLY A 84 61.47 -6.95 -8.44
CA GLY A 84 60.13 -7.53 -8.60
C GLY A 84 59.08 -7.20 -7.52
N SER A 85 57.89 -6.84 -8.01
CA SER A 85 56.67 -6.69 -7.23
C SER A 85 56.19 -8.04 -6.70
N GLU A 86 56.02 -8.13 -5.39
CA GLU A 86 55.31 -9.22 -4.73
C GLU A 86 53.83 -9.23 -5.18
N PRO A 87 53.20 -10.39 -5.44
CA PRO A 87 51.82 -10.43 -5.94
C PRO A 87 50.86 -9.85 -4.90
N THR A 88 50.28 -8.69 -5.22
CA THR A 88 49.20 -8.10 -4.45
C THR A 88 47.98 -9.02 -4.52
N ALA A 89 47.52 -9.52 -3.37
CA ALA A 89 46.33 -10.36 -3.31
C ALA A 89 45.12 -9.61 -3.87
N THR A 90 44.49 -10.17 -4.90
CA THR A 90 43.25 -9.63 -5.49
C THR A 90 42.14 -9.69 -4.43
N PRO A 91 41.46 -8.58 -4.10
CA PRO A 91 40.37 -8.62 -3.13
C PRO A 91 39.24 -9.50 -3.65
N THR A 92 38.83 -10.48 -2.84
CA THR A 92 37.67 -11.33 -3.10
C THR A 92 36.42 -10.46 -3.18
N PRO A 93 35.55 -10.60 -4.21
CA PRO A 93 34.34 -9.80 -4.30
C PRO A 93 33.43 -10.08 -3.10
N SER A 94 33.07 -9.02 -2.37
CA SER A 94 32.06 -9.08 -1.31
C SER A 94 30.72 -9.46 -1.94
N PRO A 95 29.91 -10.33 -1.29
CA PRO A 95 28.57 -10.64 -1.79
C PRO A 95 27.73 -9.36 -1.89
N SER A 96 27.04 -9.19 -3.02
CA SER A 96 26.06 -8.11 -3.20
C SER A 96 24.90 -8.30 -2.22
N PRO A 97 24.39 -7.23 -1.60
CA PRO A 97 23.22 -7.34 -0.74
C PRO A 97 22.02 -7.89 -1.52
N THR A 98 21.25 -8.76 -0.89
CA THR A 98 19.97 -9.26 -1.42
C THR A 98 18.94 -8.12 -1.34
N PRO A 99 18.16 -7.84 -2.41
CA PRO A 99 17.13 -6.81 -2.35
C PRO A 99 16.10 -7.13 -1.26
N THR A 100 15.79 -6.14 -0.43
CA THR A 100 14.72 -6.25 0.56
C THR A 100 13.37 -6.09 -0.15
N PRO A 101 12.38 -6.95 0.11
CA PRO A 101 11.06 -6.81 -0.50
C PRO A 101 10.40 -5.50 -0.06
N ASP A 102 9.80 -4.79 -1.01
CA ASP A 102 8.96 -3.64 -0.72
C ASP A 102 7.66 -4.10 -0.05
N LEU A 103 7.39 -3.58 1.15
CA LEU A 103 6.22 -3.93 1.95
C LEU A 103 4.98 -3.07 1.61
N HIS A 104 5.15 -2.01 0.81
CA HIS A 104 4.15 -0.97 0.59
C HIS A 104 3.66 -0.92 -0.86
N ILE A 105 3.63 -2.08 -1.54
CA ILE A 105 3.14 -2.18 -2.91
C ILE A 105 1.67 -1.76 -2.97
N GLY A 106 1.36 -0.73 -3.75
CA GLY A 106 0.00 -0.16 -3.88
C GLY A 106 -0.39 0.82 -2.76
N GLU A 107 0.57 1.19 -1.90
CA GLU A 107 0.41 2.24 -0.92
C GLU A 107 1.25 3.47 -1.31
N VAL A 108 0.78 4.64 -0.92
CA VAL A 108 1.48 5.92 -1.09
C VAL A 108 1.54 6.64 0.25
N ARG A 109 2.43 7.64 0.34
CA ARG A 109 2.53 8.47 1.54
C ARG A 109 1.38 9.48 1.56
N SER A 110 0.66 9.52 2.68
CA SER A 110 -0.38 10.48 2.97
C SER A 110 0.19 11.89 3.05
N GLU A 111 -0.42 12.84 2.34
CA GLU A 111 -0.02 14.25 2.39
C GLU A 111 -0.38 14.93 3.74
N LEU A 112 -1.26 14.32 4.55
CA LEU A 112 -1.73 14.90 5.81
C LEU A 112 -0.83 14.55 7.00
N ASP A 113 -0.47 13.28 7.14
CA ASP A 113 0.26 12.74 8.30
C ASP A 113 1.55 12.00 7.92
N GLY A 114 1.83 11.83 6.62
CA GLY A 114 2.96 11.04 6.14
C GLY A 114 2.78 9.53 6.34
N GLY A 115 1.63 9.02 6.80
CA GLY A 115 1.42 7.58 6.93
C GLY A 115 1.31 6.87 5.58
N TRP A 116 1.50 5.54 5.55
CA TRP A 116 1.17 4.75 4.37
C TRP A 116 -0.35 4.58 4.26
N ILE A 117 -0.89 4.90 3.09
CA ILE A 117 -2.31 4.79 2.78
C ILE A 117 -2.48 4.15 1.41
N LYS A 118 -3.64 3.54 1.17
CA LYS A 118 -3.98 3.03 -0.16
C LYS A 118 -4.03 4.16 -1.17
N GLU A 119 -3.52 3.91 -2.37
CA GLU A 119 -3.53 4.87 -3.47
C GLU A 119 -4.95 5.40 -3.80
N GLU A 120 -5.98 4.56 -3.63
CA GLU A 120 -7.39 4.91 -3.86
C GLU A 120 -7.91 6.07 -3.00
N ILE A 121 -7.35 6.26 -1.79
CA ILE A 121 -7.77 7.33 -0.87
C ILE A 121 -6.81 8.52 -0.85
N ALA A 122 -5.64 8.40 -1.49
CA ALA A 122 -4.59 9.42 -1.43
C ALA A 122 -5.02 10.75 -2.04
N ASN A 123 -5.75 10.70 -3.15
CA ASN A 123 -6.25 11.88 -3.85
C ASN A 123 -7.61 12.36 -3.33
N LYS A 124 -8.09 11.81 -2.20
CA LYS A 124 -9.38 12.20 -1.63
C LYS A 124 -9.25 13.55 -0.93
N ARG A 125 -10.13 14.50 -1.28
CA ARG A 125 -10.11 15.85 -0.72
C ARG A 125 -10.22 15.83 0.82
N PRO A 126 -9.29 16.46 1.55
CA PRO A 126 -9.39 16.59 3.00
C PRO A 126 -10.62 17.40 3.40
N PHE A 127 -11.23 17.04 4.53
CA PHE A 127 -12.32 17.78 5.15
C PHE A 127 -11.92 18.19 6.57
N CYS A 128 -12.45 19.32 7.01
CA CYS A 128 -12.24 19.86 8.35
C CYS A 128 -13.62 20.12 8.98
N ALA A 129 -13.77 19.76 10.25
CA ALA A 129 -14.94 20.09 11.05
C ALA A 129 -14.46 20.76 12.33
N MET A 130 -15.07 21.90 12.66
CA MET A 130 -14.86 22.54 13.95
C MET A 130 -15.73 21.82 14.99
N LEU A 131 -15.11 21.36 16.06
CA LEU A 131 -15.77 20.68 17.16
C LEU A 131 -15.65 21.51 18.42
N ASN A 132 -16.70 21.50 19.23
CA ASN A 132 -16.71 22.22 20.49
C ASN A 132 -16.01 21.41 21.59
N ASN A 133 -15.09 22.01 22.34
CA ASN A 133 -14.38 21.37 23.46
C ASN A 133 -14.93 21.73 24.85
N ILE A 134 -16.18 22.20 24.95
CA ILE A 134 -16.83 22.46 26.24
C ILE A 134 -17.20 21.15 26.96
N ILE A 135 -17.37 21.23 28.28
CA ILE A 135 -17.76 20.11 29.15
C ILE A 135 -19.03 19.40 28.64
N TYR A 136 -20.01 20.15 28.15
CA TYR A 136 -21.27 19.60 27.63
C TYR A 136 -21.13 18.84 26.30
N ALA A 137 -20.02 18.98 25.60
CA ALA A 137 -19.73 18.28 24.34
C ALA A 137 -18.96 16.96 24.56
N ASN A 138 -18.65 16.61 25.81
CA ASN A 138 -17.90 15.41 26.15
C ASN A 138 -18.85 14.22 26.45
N PRO A 139 -18.57 13.01 25.91
CA PRO A 139 -17.49 12.67 24.98
C PRO A 139 -17.81 13.06 23.52
N GLN A 140 -16.77 13.43 22.76
CA GLN A 140 -16.88 13.71 21.33
C GLN A 140 -16.84 12.42 20.49
N SER A 141 -17.59 12.39 19.37
CA SER A 141 -17.64 11.26 18.45
C SER A 141 -16.80 11.52 17.19
N GLY A 142 -16.15 10.48 16.66
CA GLY A 142 -15.43 10.54 15.38
C GLY A 142 -14.05 11.20 15.42
N VAL A 143 -13.65 11.78 16.56
CA VAL A 143 -12.31 12.40 16.71
C VAL A 143 -11.15 11.39 16.59
N GLY A 144 -11.41 10.11 16.88
CA GLY A 144 -10.42 9.04 16.72
C GLY A 144 -10.11 8.68 15.26
N ASP A 145 -10.98 9.06 14.33
CA ASP A 145 -10.77 8.84 12.89
C ASP A 145 -10.02 10.01 12.23
N ALA A 146 -9.87 11.12 12.94
CA ALA A 146 -9.16 12.29 12.44
C ALA A 146 -7.65 12.03 12.35
N LYS A 147 -7.02 12.48 11.26
CA LYS A 147 -5.56 12.42 11.09
C LYS A 147 -4.84 13.55 11.80
N ILE A 148 -5.48 14.71 11.88
CA ILE A 148 -4.94 15.91 12.50
C ILE A 148 -6.05 16.51 13.37
N LEU A 149 -5.70 16.85 14.61
CA LEU A 149 -6.56 17.56 15.53
C LEU A 149 -5.85 18.84 15.97
N TYR A 150 -6.54 19.98 15.81
CA TYR A 150 -6.09 21.27 16.32
C TYR A 150 -7.01 21.72 17.42
N GLU A 151 -6.42 22.17 18.52
CA GLU A 151 -7.12 22.85 19.60
C GLU A 151 -6.59 24.28 19.70
N ALA A 152 -7.51 25.25 19.82
CA ALA A 152 -7.20 26.65 19.97
C ALA A 152 -8.15 27.28 20.99
N LEU A 153 -7.70 28.35 21.64
CA LEU A 153 -8.57 29.19 22.46
C LEU A 153 -9.56 29.92 21.54
N VAL A 154 -10.83 29.95 21.96
CA VAL A 154 -11.95 30.55 21.23
C VAL A 154 -12.63 31.60 22.08
#